data_AF-A0A2N6FFY3-F1
#
_entry.id   AF-A0A2N6FFY3-F1
#
_cell.length_a   1.000
_cell.length_b   1.000
_cell.length_c   1.000
_cell.angle_alpha   90.00
_cell.angle_beta   90.00
_cell.angle_gamma   90.00
#
_symmetry.space_group_name_H-M   'P 1'
#
loop_
_entity.id
_entity.type
_entity.pdbx_description
1 polymer ?
#
loop_
_entity_poly.entity_id
_entity_poly.type
_entity_poly.pdbx_seq_one_letter_code
_entity_poly.pdbx_strand_id
1 'polypeptide(L)'
;MSTIEGLLQRIAETAYFSGVQVTDPGSLGLFGTTPLHIAATWGDCEAIQLLVAAGADLNAQGECGFTPLMEAVAQANVEAVEQLIELGAAPIENEEGYSPSAFAAVLKHDDLEVYLKERGY
;
A
#
# COMPACT_ATOMS: atom_id res chain seq x y z
N MET A 1 9.63 -19.28 -19.69
CA MET A 1 9.34 -17.99 -19.04
C MET A 1 10.01 -18.04 -17.70
N SER A 2 11.21 -17.46 -17.60
CA SER A 2 11.99 -17.46 -16.36
C SER A 2 11.37 -16.43 -15.42
N THR A 3 11.29 -16.77 -14.14
CA THR A 3 10.67 -15.99 -13.06
C THR A 3 11.18 -14.55 -12.99
N ILE A 4 12.40 -14.31 -13.48
CA ILE A 4 13.08 -13.01 -13.50
C ILE A 4 12.49 -12.05 -14.55
N GLU A 5 12.08 -12.54 -15.73
CA GLU A 5 11.46 -11.69 -16.77
C GLU A 5 10.06 -11.24 -16.36
N GLY A 6 9.30 -12.08 -15.66
CA GLY A 6 7.98 -11.72 -15.11
C GLY A 6 8.07 -10.67 -14.00
N LEU A 7 9.12 -10.71 -13.18
CA LEU A 7 9.37 -9.72 -12.13
C LEU A 7 9.74 -8.36 -12.73
N LEU A 8 10.62 -8.35 -13.72
CA LEU A 8 11.00 -7.12 -14.42
C LEU A 8 9.81 -6.53 -15.20
N GLN A 9 8.93 -7.35 -15.77
CA GLN A 9 7.69 -6.90 -16.40
C GLN A 9 6.73 -6.25 -15.39
N ARG A 10 6.52 -6.87 -14.21
CA ARG A 10 5.67 -6.33 -13.13
C ARG A 10 6.24 -5.04 -12.55
N ILE A 11 7.55 -5.01 -12.31
CA ILE A 11 8.25 -3.80 -11.87
C ILE A 11 8.20 -2.72 -12.95
N ALA A 12 8.28 -3.05 -14.24
CA ALA A 12 8.19 -2.08 -15.32
C ALA A 12 6.78 -1.50 -15.49
N GLU A 13 5.72 -2.28 -15.33
CA GLU A 13 4.33 -1.77 -15.29
C GLU A 13 4.11 -0.88 -14.06
N THR A 14 4.69 -1.27 -12.94
CA THR A 14 4.68 -0.53 -11.67
C THR A 14 5.53 0.74 -11.76
N ALA A 15 6.67 0.71 -12.47
CA ALA A 15 7.62 1.80 -12.60
C ALA A 15 7.29 2.77 -13.75
N TYR A 16 6.55 2.32 -14.76
CA TYR A 16 5.87 3.19 -15.72
C TYR A 16 4.91 4.15 -14.98
N PHE A 17 4.42 3.74 -13.80
CA PHE A 17 3.70 4.59 -12.85
C PHE A 17 4.60 5.33 -11.84
N SER A 18 5.81 4.85 -11.55
CA SER A 18 6.70 5.41 -10.50
C SER A 18 7.54 6.63 -10.92
N GLY A 19 7.47 7.05 -12.18
CA GLY A 19 8.31 8.13 -12.75
C GLY A 19 7.59 9.44 -13.11
N VAL A 20 6.29 9.58 -12.83
CA VAL A 20 5.53 10.77 -13.23
C VAL A 20 5.17 11.61 -12.00
N GLN A 21 5.78 12.79 -11.89
CA GLN A 21 5.11 13.91 -11.22
C GLN A 21 3.80 14.15 -11.99
N VAL A 22 2.67 13.64 -11.48
CA VAL A 22 1.37 13.88 -12.10
C VAL A 22 0.91 15.27 -11.69
N THR A 23 1.50 16.30 -12.29
CA THR A 23 0.96 17.67 -12.28
C THR A 23 -0.19 17.84 -13.28
N ASP A 24 -0.97 16.78 -13.55
CA ASP A 24 -2.20 16.92 -14.33
C ASP A 24 -3.37 16.17 -13.66
N PRO A 25 -4.16 16.87 -12.82
CA PRO A 25 -5.26 16.30 -12.04
C PRO A 25 -6.51 15.97 -12.89
N GLY A 26 -6.35 15.56 -14.16
CA GLY A 26 -7.46 15.48 -15.11
C GLY A 26 -7.83 14.13 -15.71
N SER A 27 -6.93 13.14 -15.83
CA SER A 27 -7.12 12.17 -16.94
C SER A 27 -7.25 10.67 -16.63
N LEU A 28 -7.06 10.16 -15.41
CA LEU A 28 -7.21 8.69 -15.18
C LEU A 28 -7.85 8.26 -13.85
N GLY A 29 -8.32 9.16 -12.98
CA GLY A 29 -9.01 8.76 -11.74
C GLY A 29 -8.16 7.94 -10.76
N LEU A 30 -6.84 8.10 -10.81
CA LEU A 30 -5.85 7.47 -9.93
C LEU A 30 -5.08 8.58 -9.21
N PHE A 31 -5.79 9.44 -8.49
CA PHE A 31 -5.20 10.61 -7.85
C PHE A 31 -4.29 10.17 -6.70
N GLY A 32 -2.97 10.16 -6.91
CA GLY A 32 -2.00 9.92 -5.85
C GLY A 32 -1.63 8.45 -5.58
N THR A 33 -2.24 7.49 -6.28
CA THR A 33 -1.90 6.06 -6.13
C THR A 33 -0.45 5.81 -6.55
N THR A 34 0.37 5.32 -5.63
CA THR A 34 1.77 4.97 -5.89
C THR A 34 1.93 3.49 -6.24
N PRO A 35 3.03 3.10 -6.89
CA PRO A 35 3.49 1.71 -6.98
C PRO A 35 3.29 0.86 -5.71
N LEU A 36 3.58 1.46 -4.55
CA LEU A 36 3.53 0.75 -3.28
C LEU A 36 2.10 0.51 -2.83
N HIS A 37 1.15 1.39 -3.18
CA HIS A 37 -0.29 1.12 -3.00
C HIS A 37 -0.68 -0.12 -3.79
N ILE A 38 -0.34 -0.17 -5.08
CA ILE A 38 -0.71 -1.29 -5.97
C ILE A 38 -0.12 -2.61 -5.44
N ALA A 39 1.16 -2.61 -5.06
CA ALA A 39 1.82 -3.77 -4.48
C ALA A 39 1.13 -4.23 -3.18
N ALA A 40 0.74 -3.30 -2.32
CA ALA A 40 0.03 -3.59 -1.08
C ALA A 40 -1.40 -4.13 -1.33
N THR A 41 -2.15 -3.55 -2.26
CA THR A 41 -3.45 -4.06 -2.69
C THR A 41 -3.32 -5.50 -3.20
N TRP A 42 -2.26 -5.82 -3.95
CA TRP A 42 -2.08 -7.16 -4.50
C TRP A 42 -1.40 -8.14 -3.54
N GLY A 43 -0.97 -7.67 -2.37
CA GLY A 43 -0.22 -8.48 -1.40
C GLY A 43 1.15 -8.92 -1.91
N ASP A 44 1.72 -8.20 -2.89
CA ASP A 44 3.00 -8.55 -3.52
C ASP A 44 4.17 -8.16 -2.63
N CYS A 45 4.46 -9.04 -1.68
CA CYS A 45 5.49 -8.85 -0.67
C CYS A 45 6.91 -8.68 -1.27
N GLU A 46 7.18 -9.26 -2.44
CA GLU A 46 8.46 -9.07 -3.13
C GLU A 46 8.54 -7.66 -3.74
N ALA A 47 7.46 -7.20 -4.39
CA ALA A 47 7.41 -5.84 -4.91
C ALA A 47 7.45 -4.78 -3.80
N ILE A 48 6.75 -5.00 -2.68
CA ILE A 48 6.80 -4.10 -1.51
C ILE A 48 8.24 -3.91 -1.05
N GLN A 49 8.99 -5.00 -0.82
CA GLN A 49 10.39 -4.92 -0.40
C GLN A 49 11.27 -4.19 -1.41
N LEU A 50 11.11 -4.49 -2.71
CA LEU A 50 11.91 -3.86 -3.76
C LEU A 50 11.61 -2.37 -3.89
N LEU A 51 10.34 -1.97 -3.80
CA LEU A 51 9.93 -0.57 -3.87
C LEU A 51 10.45 0.22 -2.67
N VAL A 52 10.35 -0.34 -1.46
CA VAL A 52 10.88 0.30 -0.25
C VAL A 52 12.41 0.40 -0.30
N ALA A 53 13.11 -0.64 -0.77
CA ALA A 53 14.55 -0.60 -0.99
C ALA A 53 14.97 0.42 -2.06
N ALA A 54 14.11 0.70 -3.03
CA ALA A 54 14.30 1.75 -4.04
C ALA A 54 13.96 3.17 -3.51
N GLY A 55 13.54 3.30 -2.24
CA GLY A 55 13.22 4.58 -1.62
C GLY A 55 11.77 5.04 -1.82
N ALA A 56 10.84 4.12 -2.13
CA ALA A 56 9.42 4.45 -2.13
C ALA A 56 8.98 4.92 -0.74
N ASP A 57 8.11 5.93 -0.73
CA ASP A 57 7.51 6.41 0.51
C ASP A 57 6.45 5.42 1.02
N LEU A 58 6.78 4.73 2.11
CA LEU A 58 5.91 3.78 2.85
C LEU A 58 4.58 4.39 3.29
N ASN A 59 4.57 5.71 3.47
CA ASN A 59 3.49 6.47 4.08
C ASN A 59 2.81 7.40 3.08
N ALA A 60 3.10 7.23 1.77
CA ALA A 60 2.47 8.02 0.72
C ALA A 60 0.95 7.94 0.85
N GLN A 61 0.28 9.09 0.81
CA GLN A 61 -1.17 9.17 0.81
C GLN A 61 -1.65 9.31 -0.64
N GLY A 62 -2.39 8.30 -1.09
CA GLY A 62 -3.06 8.29 -2.38
C GLY A 62 -4.43 8.94 -2.34
N GLU A 63 -5.36 8.40 -3.12
CA GLU A 63 -6.72 8.93 -3.21
C GLU A 63 -7.41 8.86 -1.85
N CYS A 64 -8.16 9.90 -1.48
CA CYS A 64 -8.84 10.02 -0.18
C CYS A 64 -7.91 9.84 1.05
N GLY A 65 -6.60 10.03 0.89
CA GLY A 65 -5.63 9.88 1.97
C GLY A 65 -5.28 8.42 2.33
N PHE A 66 -5.68 7.45 1.52
CA PHE A 66 -5.33 6.04 1.73
C PHE A 66 -3.82 5.84 1.67
N THR A 67 -3.29 4.99 2.55
CA THR A 67 -1.87 4.60 2.55
C THR A 67 -1.70 3.18 2.00
N PRO A 68 -0.49 2.76 1.59
CA PRO A 68 -0.23 1.37 1.23
C PRO A 68 -0.65 0.38 2.33
N LEU A 69 -0.47 0.73 3.61
CA LEU A 69 -0.91 -0.13 4.70
C LEU A 69 -2.43 -0.32 4.71
N MET A 70 -3.20 0.75 4.46
CA MET A 70 -4.65 0.65 4.36
C MET A 70 -5.12 -0.16 3.16
N GLU A 71 -4.41 -0.10 2.04
CA GLU A 71 -4.68 -0.96 0.87
C GLU A 71 -4.50 -2.45 1.20
N ALA A 72 -3.44 -2.80 1.93
CA ALA A 72 -3.25 -4.17 2.41
C ALA A 72 -4.36 -4.59 3.40
N VAL A 73 -4.78 -3.69 4.29
CA VAL A 73 -5.91 -3.91 5.22
C VAL A 73 -7.23 -4.11 4.47
N ALA A 74 -7.48 -3.32 3.41
CA ALA A 74 -8.68 -3.40 2.58
C ALA A 74 -8.87 -4.80 1.98
N GLN A 75 -7.76 -5.42 1.62
CA GLN A 75 -7.73 -6.74 0.97
C GLN A 75 -7.56 -7.88 1.97
N ALA A 76 -7.51 -7.60 3.28
CA ALA A 76 -7.21 -8.56 4.34
C ALA A 76 -5.92 -9.37 4.10
N ASN A 77 -4.94 -8.78 3.40
CA ASN A 77 -3.67 -9.42 3.10
C ASN A 77 -2.75 -9.33 4.31
N VAL A 78 -2.92 -10.24 5.27
CA VAL A 78 -2.17 -10.24 6.53
C VAL A 78 -0.67 -10.20 6.28
N GLU A 79 -0.13 -11.02 5.39
CA GLU A 79 1.32 -11.05 5.09
C GLU A 79 1.86 -9.69 4.63
N ALA A 80 1.12 -8.97 3.79
CA ALA A 80 1.50 -7.63 3.35
C ALA A 80 1.34 -6.58 4.46
N VAL A 81 0.31 -6.70 5.31
CA VAL A 81 0.15 -5.85 6.50
C VAL A 81 1.34 -6.02 7.44
N GLU A 82 1.70 -7.26 7.76
CA GLU A 82 2.83 -7.58 8.63
C GLU A 82 4.13 -7.02 8.05
N GLN A 83 4.36 -7.26 6.76
CA GLN A 83 5.55 -6.77 6.10
C GLN A 83 5.63 -5.24 6.08
N LEU A 84 4.55 -4.53 5.78
CA LEU A 84 4.54 -3.06 5.79
C LEU A 84 4.80 -2.50 7.20
N ILE A 85 4.26 -3.14 8.23
CA ILE A 85 4.53 -2.79 9.64
C ILE A 85 6.01 -3.03 9.98
N GLU A 86 6.57 -4.17 9.58
CA GLU A 86 7.99 -4.50 9.80
C GLU A 86 8.93 -3.52 9.08
N LEU A 87 8.53 -3.04 7.90
CA LEU A 87 9.24 -2.01 7.14
C LEU A 87 9.09 -0.60 7.72
N GLY A 88 8.25 -0.43 8.75
CA GLY A 88 8.08 0.83 9.47
C GLY A 88 7.01 1.75 8.90
N ALA A 89 5.98 1.20 8.23
CA ALA A 89 4.78 1.96 7.91
C ALA A 89 4.17 2.54 9.19
N ALA A 90 3.64 3.77 9.11
CA ALA A 90 3.02 4.47 10.21
C ALA A 90 1.48 4.35 10.15
N PRO A 91 0.78 4.40 11.30
CA PRO A 91 -0.67 4.36 11.34
C PRO A 91 -1.29 5.73 11.03
N ILE A 92 -1.12 6.17 9.79
CA ILE A 92 -1.63 7.47 9.31
C ILE A 92 -3.12 7.35 9.05
N GLU A 93 -3.88 8.37 9.46
CA GLU A 93 -5.31 8.47 9.18
C GLU A 93 -5.56 8.95 7.75
N ASN A 94 -6.58 8.40 7.09
CA ASN A 94 -7.02 8.88 5.79
C ASN A 94 -7.86 10.18 5.93
N GLU A 95 -8.33 10.74 4.81
CA GLU A 95 -9.11 11.99 4.83
C GLU A 95 -10.47 11.84 5.56
N GLU A 96 -10.96 10.61 5.72
CA GLU A 96 -12.17 10.29 6.48
C GLU A 96 -11.90 10.14 8.00
N GLY A 97 -10.63 10.24 8.43
CA GLY A 97 -10.22 10.12 9.84
C GLY A 97 -10.12 8.68 10.34
N TYR A 98 -10.05 7.70 9.44
CA TYR A 98 -9.81 6.31 9.83
C TYR A 98 -8.32 6.03 9.88
N SER A 99 -7.82 5.55 11.02
CA SER A 99 -6.52 4.86 11.11
C SER A 99 -6.61 3.47 10.44
N PRO A 100 -5.48 2.77 10.20
CA PRO A 100 -5.52 1.42 9.67
C PRO A 100 -6.37 0.44 10.51
N SER A 101 -6.30 0.47 11.84
CA SER A 101 -7.18 -0.37 12.67
C SER A 101 -8.64 0.05 12.62
N ALA A 102 -8.94 1.35 12.64
CA ALA A 102 -10.32 1.83 12.52
C ALA A 102 -10.91 1.43 11.15
N PHE A 103 -10.09 1.45 10.11
CA PHE A 103 -10.50 1.00 8.78
C PHE A 103 -10.75 -0.51 8.74
N ALA A 104 -9.91 -1.33 9.37
CA ALA A 104 -10.15 -2.77 9.53
C ALA A 104 -11.50 -3.05 10.22
N ALA A 105 -11.85 -2.26 11.25
CA ALA A 105 -13.13 -2.36 11.96
C ALA A 105 -14.32 -2.05 11.04
N VAL A 106 -14.23 -0.99 10.24
CA VAL A 106 -15.27 -0.60 9.26
C VAL A 106 -15.50 -1.71 8.23
N LEU A 107 -14.42 -2.38 7.82
CA LEU A 107 -14.45 -3.51 6.90
C LEU A 107 -14.86 -4.84 7.55
N LYS A 108 -15.04 -4.87 8.88
CA LYS A 108 -15.37 -6.07 9.68
C LYS A 108 -14.29 -7.14 9.63
N HIS A 109 -13.03 -6.71 9.58
CA HIS A 109 -11.87 -7.57 9.71
C HIS A 109 -11.46 -7.63 11.19
N ASP A 110 -12.34 -8.18 12.05
CA ASP A 110 -12.22 -8.10 13.52
C ASP A 110 -10.86 -8.61 14.05
N ASP A 111 -10.36 -9.72 13.53
CA ASP A 111 -9.05 -10.27 13.92
C ASP A 111 -7.90 -9.34 13.54
N LEU A 112 -7.99 -8.69 12.37
CA LEU A 112 -6.98 -7.76 11.88
C LEU A 112 -7.04 -6.42 12.62
N GLU A 113 -8.24 -5.96 12.98
CA GLU A 113 -8.43 -4.79 13.85
C GLU A 113 -7.74 -5.01 15.20
N VAL A 114 -7.98 -6.16 15.85
CA VAL A 114 -7.35 -6.49 17.13
C VAL A 114 -5.82 -6.56 16.96
N TYR A 115 -5.35 -7.24 15.92
CA TYR A 115 -3.93 -7.35 15.60
C TYR A 115 -3.23 -5.99 15.48
N LEU A 116 -3.86 -5.05 14.75
CA LEU A 116 -3.35 -3.70 14.53
C LEU A 116 -3.38 -2.87 15.82
N LYS A 117 -4.49 -2.92 16.57
CA LYS A 117 -4.62 -2.21 17.85
C LYS A 117 -3.58 -2.63 18.88
N GLU A 118 -3.30 -3.92 18.99
CA GLU A 118 -2.27 -4.44 19.89
C GLU A 118 -0.86 -3.90 19.57
N ARG A 119 -0.63 -3.47 18.33
CA ARG A 119 0.63 -2.89 17.85
C ARG A 119 0.61 -1.36 17.81
N GLY A 120 -0.50 -0.73 18.20
CA GLY A 120 -0.67 0.73 18.17
C GLY A 120 -0.98 1.30 16.79
N TYR A 121 -1.57 0.49 15.90
CA TYR A 121 -2.01 0.87 14.56
C TYR A 121 -3.53 1.11 14.48
#